data_AF-A0A352VMG0-F1
#
_entry.id   AF-A0A352VMG0-F1
#
_cell.length_a   1.000
_cell.length_b   1.000
_cell.length_c   1.000
_cell.angle_alpha   90.00
_cell.angle_beta   90.00
_cell.angle_gamma   90.00
#
_symmetry.space_group_name_H-M   'P 1'
#
loop_
_entity.id
_entity.type
_entity.pdbx_description
1 polymer ?
#
loop_
_entity_poly.entity_id
_entity_poly.type
_entity_poly.pdbx_seq_one_letter_code
_entity_poly.pdbx_strand_id
1 'polypeptide(L)'
;MTAMIQALVVWLGDQYDEGIYLPLQRYWIVRENKWRAARWALDAEVIIDEDGRLEPLAESIGRLIESLEPVSEQLGSHAELMRVREVMKTGPSCARQRRVYADTGDFTRVVDSVVRELRDSVPVAGD
;
A
#
# COMPACT_ATOMS: atom_id res chain seq x y z
N MET A 1 7.62 -2.44 -2.75
CA MET A 1 7.25 -1.07 -3.20
C MET A 1 7.82 -0.73 -4.56
N THR A 2 9.13 -0.84 -4.80
CA THR A 2 9.73 -0.53 -6.13
C THR A 2 9.07 -1.29 -7.28
N ALA A 3 8.85 -2.61 -7.12
CA ALA A 3 8.16 -3.43 -8.11
C ALA A 3 6.74 -2.94 -8.48
N MET A 4 5.98 -2.49 -7.48
CA MET A 4 4.65 -1.91 -7.71
C MET A 4 4.73 -0.57 -8.45
N ILE A 5 5.67 0.30 -8.06
CA ILE A 5 5.84 1.61 -8.70
C ILE A 5 6.27 1.45 -10.16
N GLN A 6 7.28 0.61 -10.44
CA GLN A 6 7.74 0.40 -11.82
C GLN A 6 6.66 -0.25 -12.69
N ALA A 7 5.94 -1.26 -12.17
CA ALA A 7 4.84 -1.88 -12.91
C ALA A 7 3.72 -0.88 -13.17
N LEU A 8 3.39 -0.02 -12.19
CA LEU A 8 2.41 1.04 -12.36
C LEU A 8 2.81 2.04 -13.45
N VAL A 9 4.06 2.48 -13.47
CA VAL A 9 4.55 3.43 -14.49
C VAL A 9 4.47 2.82 -15.88
N VAL A 10 4.89 1.57 -16.06
CA VAL A 10 4.81 0.87 -17.35
C VAL A 10 3.35 0.67 -17.75
N TRP A 11 2.52 0.16 -16.85
CA TRP A 11 1.08 -0.02 -17.10
C TRP A 11 0.41 1.28 -17.54
N LEU A 12 0.69 2.41 -16.87
CA LEU A 12 0.17 3.72 -17.27
C LEU A 12 0.66 4.16 -18.66
N GLY A 13 1.90 3.82 -19.03
CA GLY A 13 2.44 4.05 -20.37
C GLY A 13 1.70 3.23 -21.43
N ASP A 14 1.51 1.94 -21.18
CA ASP A 14 0.79 1.05 -22.09
C ASP A 14 -0.66 1.53 -22.32
N GLN A 15 -1.36 1.93 -21.25
CA GLN A 15 -2.71 2.51 -21.36
C GLN A 15 -2.71 3.78 -22.22
N TYR A 16 -1.71 4.64 -22.06
CA TYR A 16 -1.59 5.87 -22.87
C TYR A 16 -1.36 5.55 -24.35
N ASP A 17 -0.47 4.61 -24.65
CA ASP A 17 -0.15 4.18 -26.03
C ASP A 17 -1.35 3.49 -26.70
N GLU A 18 -2.21 2.82 -25.93
CA GLU A 18 -3.50 2.26 -26.38
C GLU A 18 -4.60 3.31 -26.54
N GLY A 19 -4.34 4.59 -26.22
CA GLY A 19 -5.30 5.68 -26.28
C GLY A 19 -6.33 5.69 -25.14
N ILE A 20 -6.05 4.96 -24.06
CA ILE A 20 -6.87 4.91 -22.84
C ILE A 20 -6.42 6.03 -21.90
N TYR A 21 -7.29 7.02 -21.71
CA TYR A 21 -7.05 8.12 -20.77
C TYR A 21 -7.78 7.85 -19.45
N LEU A 22 -7.02 7.84 -18.35
CA LEU A 22 -7.61 7.73 -17.01
C LEU A 22 -8.42 8.98 -16.67
N PRO A 23 -9.56 8.82 -15.96
CA PRO A 23 -10.35 9.97 -15.52
C PRO A 23 -9.54 10.85 -14.57
N LEU A 24 -9.45 12.14 -14.88
CA LEU A 24 -8.84 13.13 -14.02
C LEU A 24 -9.76 13.41 -12.84
N GLN A 25 -9.40 12.89 -11.68
CA GLN A 25 -10.10 13.16 -10.43
C GLN A 25 -9.92 14.63 -10.00
N ARG A 26 -10.95 15.21 -9.39
CA ARG A 26 -10.84 16.56 -8.81
C ARG A 26 -9.71 16.61 -7.79
N TYR A 27 -8.95 17.71 -7.81
CA TYR A 27 -7.79 17.91 -6.93
C TYR A 27 -8.10 17.69 -5.43
N TRP A 28 -9.29 18.08 -4.98
CA TRP A 28 -9.68 17.90 -3.58
C TRP A 28 -9.88 16.42 -3.22
N ILE A 29 -10.36 15.58 -4.13
CA ILE A 29 -10.53 14.13 -3.93
C ILE A 29 -9.17 13.48 -3.69
N VAL A 30 -8.19 13.81 -4.52
CA VAL A 30 -6.81 13.29 -4.40
C VAL A 30 -6.21 13.69 -3.04
N ARG A 31 -6.42 14.93 -2.60
CA ARG A 31 -5.94 15.40 -1.29
C ARG A 31 -6.63 14.71 -0.13
N GLU A 32 -7.94 14.55 -0.22
CA GLU A 32 -8.74 13.85 0.79
C GLU A 32 -8.26 12.41 0.91
N ASN A 33 -8.25 11.64 -0.18
CA ASN A 33 -7.78 10.25 -0.17
C ASN A 33 -6.35 10.11 0.37
N LYS A 34 -5.45 11.04 0.03
CA LYS A 34 -4.09 11.06 0.60
C LYS A 34 -4.12 11.25 2.12
N TRP A 35 -4.95 12.15 2.64
CA TRP A 35 -5.08 12.36 4.08
C TRP A 35 -5.68 11.13 4.77
N ARG A 36 -6.72 10.51 4.19
CA ARG A 36 -7.34 9.29 4.72
C ARG A 36 -6.34 8.15 4.83
N ALA A 37 -5.59 7.90 3.75
CA ALA A 37 -4.55 6.88 3.72
C ALA A 37 -3.44 7.16 4.75
N ALA A 38 -3.03 8.42 4.92
CA ALA A 38 -2.03 8.78 5.93
C ALA A 38 -2.54 8.59 7.37
N ARG A 39 -3.84 8.83 7.61
CA ARG A 39 -4.43 8.79 8.95
C ARG A 39 -4.80 7.38 9.40
N TRP A 40 -5.29 6.54 8.49
CA TRP A 40 -5.84 5.22 8.80
C TRP A 40 -5.10 4.06 8.11
N ALA A 41 -4.10 4.34 7.28
CA ALA A 41 -3.35 3.32 6.54
C ALA A 41 -4.31 2.38 5.78
N LEU A 42 -4.18 1.06 5.95
CA LEU A 42 -4.99 0.06 5.24
C LEU A 42 -6.45 0.03 5.70
N ASP A 43 -6.77 0.60 6.87
CA ASP A 43 -8.14 0.71 7.39
C ASP A 43 -8.88 1.93 6.82
N ALA A 44 -8.26 2.68 5.90
CA ALA A 44 -8.88 3.84 5.25
C ALA A 44 -9.93 3.41 4.23
N GLU A 45 -10.95 4.24 4.06
CA GLU A 45 -11.80 4.24 2.86
C GLU A 45 -11.39 5.40 1.94
N VAL A 46 -11.43 5.18 0.63
CA VAL A 46 -11.09 6.18 -0.39
C VAL A 46 -12.28 6.46 -1.29
N ILE A 47 -12.38 7.71 -1.74
CA ILE A 47 -13.36 8.15 -2.73
C ILE A 47 -12.89 7.69 -4.11
N ILE A 48 -13.74 6.98 -4.86
CA ILE A 48 -13.35 6.36 -6.14
C ILE A 48 -14.09 6.89 -7.37
N ASP A 49 -15.09 7.75 -7.18
CA ASP A 49 -15.82 8.41 -8.25
C ASP A 49 -16.31 9.81 -7.85
N GLU A 50 -16.87 10.52 -8.84
CA GLU A 50 -17.37 11.90 -8.69
C GLU A 50 -18.64 11.99 -7.81
N ASP A 51 -19.35 10.87 -7.63
CA ASP A 51 -20.53 10.78 -6.76
C ASP A 51 -20.13 10.62 -5.28
N GLY A 52 -18.82 10.52 -5.00
CA GLY A 52 -18.29 10.40 -3.64
C GLY A 52 -18.38 8.99 -3.08
N ARG A 53 -18.51 7.96 -3.93
CA ARG A 53 -18.55 6.57 -3.48
C ARG A 53 -17.26 6.21 -2.76
N LEU A 54 -17.41 5.57 -1.60
CA LEU A 54 -16.31 5.10 -0.78
C LEU A 54 -16.04 3.61 -1.04
N GLU A 55 -14.78 3.24 -0.88
CA GLU A 55 -14.33 1.86 -0.93
C GLU A 55 -13.16 1.64 0.04
N PRO A 56 -13.04 0.46 0.67
CA PRO A 56 -11.85 0.10 1.43
C PRO A 56 -10.57 0.23 0.60
N LEU A 57 -9.59 0.97 1.11
CA LEU A 57 -8.32 1.19 0.42
C LEU A 57 -7.59 -0.14 0.13
N ALA A 58 -7.69 -1.11 1.04
CA ALA A 58 -7.11 -2.44 0.84
C ALA A 58 -7.69 -3.17 -0.39
N GLU A 59 -8.99 -3.02 -0.67
CA GLU A 59 -9.63 -3.60 -1.85
C GLU A 59 -9.19 -2.88 -3.13
N SER A 60 -9.11 -1.55 -3.08
CA SER A 60 -8.62 -0.72 -4.18
C SER A 60 -7.17 -1.07 -4.57
N ILE A 61 -6.30 -1.23 -3.57
CA ILE A 61 -4.91 -1.70 -3.79
C ILE A 61 -4.89 -3.13 -4.32
N GLY A 62 -5.78 -4.01 -3.83
CA GLY A 62 -5.89 -5.39 -4.30
C GLY A 62 -6.16 -5.47 -5.81
N ARG A 63 -7.15 -4.72 -6.30
CA ARG A 63 -7.45 -4.66 -7.74
C ARG A 63 -6.33 -4.01 -8.54
N LEU A 64 -5.67 -2.98 -7.98
CA LEU A 64 -4.51 -2.41 -8.63
C LEU A 64 -3.40 -3.45 -8.79
N ILE A 65 -3.13 -4.27 -7.77
CA ILE A 65 -2.14 -5.36 -7.89
C ILE A 65 -2.50 -6.33 -9.00
N GLU A 66 -3.78 -6.73 -9.12
CA GLU A 66 -4.27 -7.61 -10.19
C GLU A 66 -3.99 -7.03 -11.58
N SER A 67 -4.24 -5.74 -11.78
CA SER A 67 -3.93 -5.05 -13.05
C SER A 67 -2.41 -5.01 -13.35
N LEU A 68 -1.57 -4.97 -12.31
CA LEU A 68 -0.12 -4.87 -12.44
C LEU A 68 0.59 -6.23 -12.54
N GLU A 69 -0.10 -7.34 -12.26
CA GLU A 69 0.48 -8.69 -12.28
C GLU A 69 1.14 -9.02 -13.63
N PRO A 70 0.46 -8.87 -14.80
CA PRO A 70 1.06 -9.18 -16.09
C PRO A 70 2.30 -8.33 -16.42
N VAL A 71 2.26 -7.03 -16.10
CA VAL A 71 3.38 -6.11 -16.32
C VAL A 71 4.57 -6.49 -15.42
N SER A 72 4.29 -6.87 -14.18
CA SER A 72 5.35 -7.30 -13.25
C SER A 72 6.02 -8.61 -13.68
N GLU A 73 5.31 -9.51 -14.36
CA GLU A 73 5.87 -10.73 -14.95
C GLU A 73 6.83 -10.40 -16.09
N GLN A 74 6.43 -9.50 -16.99
CA GLN A 74 7.27 -9.02 -18.09
C GLN A 74 8.55 -8.33 -17.58
N LEU A 75 8.44 -7.56 -16.49
CA LEU A 75 9.57 -6.89 -15.85
C LEU A 75 10.43 -7.82 -14.97
N GLY A 76 10.02 -9.08 -14.79
CA GLY A 76 10.71 -10.03 -13.91
C GLY A 76 10.65 -9.68 -12.42
N SER A 77 9.67 -8.87 -11.99
CA SER A 77 9.51 -8.40 -10.60
C SER A 77 8.21 -8.88 -9.94
N HIS A 78 7.61 -9.95 -10.45
CA HIS A 78 6.34 -10.48 -9.96
C HIS A 78 6.42 -10.92 -8.49
N ALA A 79 7.50 -11.59 -8.10
CA ALA A 79 7.69 -12.03 -6.72
C ALA A 79 7.72 -10.84 -5.74
N GLU A 80 8.37 -9.74 -6.13
CA GLU A 80 8.44 -8.50 -5.35
C GLU A 80 7.10 -7.76 -5.32
N LEU A 81 6.30 -7.83 -6.39
CA LEU A 81 4.92 -7.31 -6.38
C LEU A 81 4.06 -8.10 -5.40
N MET A 82 4.15 -9.42 -5.40
CA MET A 82 3.36 -10.27 -4.49
C MET A 82 3.71 -10.07 -3.01
N ARG A 83 4.93 -9.61 -2.69
CA ARG A 83 5.26 -9.18 -1.31
C ARG A 83 4.35 -8.04 -0.81
N VAL A 84 3.78 -7.22 -1.69
CA VAL A 84 2.83 -6.17 -1.29
C VAL A 84 1.55 -6.80 -0.72
N ARG A 85 1.06 -7.90 -1.30
CA ARG A 85 -0.10 -8.65 -0.75
C ARG A 85 0.19 -9.21 0.64
N GLU A 86 1.44 -9.64 0.90
CA GLU A 86 1.84 -10.10 2.22
C GLU A 86 1.88 -8.97 3.25
N VAL A 87 2.35 -7.77 2.85
CA VAL A 87 2.28 -6.57 3.71
C VAL A 87 0.83 -6.19 4.01
N MET A 88 -0.08 -6.36 3.05
CA MET A 88 -1.51 -6.11 3.27
C MET A 88 -2.12 -7.07 4.30
N LYS A 89 -1.68 -8.33 4.34
CA LYS A 89 -2.13 -9.34 5.32
C LYS A 89 -1.54 -9.12 6.71
N THR A 90 -0.23 -8.85 6.77
CA THR A 90 0.50 -8.66 8.04
C THR A 90 0.24 -7.30 8.68
N GLY A 91 -0.29 -6.35 7.92
CA GLY A 91 -0.60 -5.01 8.35
C GLY A 91 0.61 -4.07 8.36
N PRO A 92 0.37 -2.75 8.44
CA PRO A 92 1.44 -1.76 8.41
C PRO A 92 2.28 -1.81 9.70
N SER A 93 3.57 -1.47 9.60
CA SER A 93 4.48 -1.43 10.76
C SER A 93 3.96 -0.52 11.88
N CYS A 94 3.24 0.56 11.56
CA CYS A 94 2.66 1.45 12.56
C CYS A 94 1.65 0.74 13.49
N ALA A 95 0.94 -0.30 13.01
CA ALA A 95 0.03 -1.06 13.85
C ALA A 95 0.80 -1.88 14.90
N ARG A 96 1.90 -2.54 14.51
CA ARG A 96 2.77 -3.30 15.40
C ARG A 96 3.51 -2.40 16.39
N GLN A 97 4.01 -1.25 15.93
CA GLN A 97 4.64 -0.25 16.79
C GLN A 97 3.68 0.27 17.87
N ARG A 98 2.42 0.55 17.52
CA ARG A 98 1.39 0.93 18.49
C ARG A 98 1.13 -0.16 19.52
N ARG A 99 1.13 -1.43 19.11
CA ARG A 99 0.96 -2.57 20.03
C ARG A 99 2.13 -2.65 21.02
N VAL A 100 3.37 -2.62 20.52
CA VAL A 100 4.57 -2.64 21.39
C VAL A 100 4.53 -1.49 22.41
N TYR A 101 4.13 -0.29 21.98
CA TYR A 101 3.98 0.83 22.91
C TYR A 101 2.84 0.62 23.91
N ALA A 102 1.70 0.10 23.48
CA ALA A 102 0.58 -0.20 24.39
C ALA A 102 0.96 -1.22 25.47
N ASP A 103 1.79 -2.21 25.12
CA ASP A 103 2.20 -3.28 26.03
C ASP A 103 3.34 -2.86 26.96
N THR A 104 4.24 -1.97 26.50
CA THR A 104 5.48 -1.62 27.23
C THR A 104 5.49 -0.22 27.83
N GLY A 105 4.73 0.72 27.27
CA GLY A 105 4.81 2.14 27.60
C GLY A 105 6.14 2.82 27.23
N ASP A 106 7.02 2.16 26.47
CA ASP A 106 8.40 2.62 26.23
C ASP A 106 8.72 2.72 24.74
N PHE A 107 9.05 3.94 24.28
CA PHE A 107 9.47 4.20 22.91
C PHE A 107 10.78 3.52 22.54
N THR A 108 11.68 3.28 23.49
CA THR A 108 12.93 2.55 23.26
C THR A 108 12.62 1.13 22.78
N ARG A 109 11.64 0.47 23.40
CA ARG A 109 11.17 -0.88 23.02
C ARG A 109 10.53 -0.90 21.63
N VAL A 110 9.85 0.19 21.24
CA VAL A 110 9.33 0.36 19.87
C VAL A 110 10.47 0.44 18.87
N VAL A 111 11.51 1.24 19.14
CA VAL A 111 12.68 1.36 18.26
C VAL A 111 13.41 0.02 18.15
N ASP A 112 13.65 -0.66 19.27
CA ASP A 112 14.28 -1.98 19.29
C ASP A 112 13.53 -3.01 18.41
N SER A 113 12.19 -2.97 18.46
CA SER A 113 11.32 -3.80 17.61
C SER A 113 11.53 -3.50 16.13
N VAL A 114 11.51 -2.21 15.74
CA VAL A 114 11.70 -1.79 14.34
C VAL A 114 13.10 -2.15 13.83
N VAL A 115 14.14 -1.99 14.66
CA VAL A 115 15.52 -2.37 14.31
C VAL A 115 15.63 -3.88 14.08
N ARG A 116 14.93 -4.69 14.89
CA ARG A 116 14.88 -6.15 14.70
C ARG A 116 14.18 -6.54 13.40
N GLU A 117 12.99 -5.98 13.15
CA GLU A 117 12.25 -6.21 11.88
C GLU A 117 13.12 -5.90 10.65
N LEU A 118 13.86 -4.79 10.69
CA LEU A 118 14.75 -4.39 9.60
C LEU A 118 15.91 -5.38 9.40
N ARG A 119 16.56 -5.80 10.49
CA ARG A 119 17.68 -6.75 10.44
C ARG A 119 17.26 -8.09 9.87
N ASP A 120 16.10 -8.57 10.30
CA ASP A 120 15.63 -9.91 9.98
C ASP A 120 14.87 -9.95 8.65
N SER A 121 14.49 -8.77 8.10
CA SER A 121 13.64 -8.64 6.92
C SER A 121 12.28 -9.35 7.06
N VAL A 122 11.83 -9.55 8.29
CA VAL A 122 10.58 -10.23 8.64
C VAL A 122 9.84 -9.39 9.69
N PRO A 123 8.51 -9.20 9.57
CA PRO A 123 7.71 -8.60 10.63
C PRO A 123 7.82 -9.42 11.93
N VAL A 124 8.03 -8.77 13.07
CA VAL A 124 8.02 -9.47 14.37
C VAL A 124 6.55 -9.80 14.69
N ALA A 125 6.24 -11.08 14.84
CA ALA A 125 4.94 -11.51 15.34
C ALA A 125 4.76 -10.98 16.76
N GLY A 126 3.58 -10.43 17.07
CA GLY A 126 3.24 -10.09 18.46
C GLY A 126 3.00 -11.40 19.21
N ASP A 127 3.81 -11.66 20.23
CA ASP A 127 3.55 -12.69 21.24
C ASP A 127 2.38 -12.28 22.15
#